data_AF-A0A1D1YMS3-F1
#
_entry.id   AF-A0A1D1YMS3-F1
#
_cell.length_a   1.000
_cell.length_b   1.000
_cell.length_c   1.000
_cell.angle_alpha   90.00
_cell.angle_beta   90.00
_cell.angle_gamma   90.00
#
_symmetry.space_group_name_H-M   'P 1'
#
loop_
_entity.id
_entity.type
_entity.pdbx_description
1 polymer ?
#
loop_
_entity_poly.entity_id
_entity_poly.type
_entity_poly.pdbx_seq_one_letter_code
_entity_poly.pdbx_strand_id
1 'polypeptide(L)'
;MPVELRRSMPTPVSAARQCLAGEAAAALDEAVAIARRRGHAQTTSLHVVSALLSLPSSSSSLLRDALSRARTAGYSPRLQFKALELCFSVALDRLPSAASSPCSNNNAAATPQAPAEPPVSNSLMAAIKRSQANQRRNPDTFHLYQHYQQQQQQQ
;
A
#
# COMPACT_ATOMS: atom_id res chain seq x y z
N MET A 1 -26.14 26.24 13.07
CA MET A 1 -24.70 25.98 12.86
C MET A 1 -24.56 24.82 11.90
N PRO A 2 -24.25 25.04 10.61
CA PRO A 2 -24.01 23.94 9.70
C PRO A 2 -22.72 23.24 10.10
N VAL A 3 -22.82 21.95 10.39
CA VAL A 3 -21.68 21.10 10.74
C VAL A 3 -20.92 20.87 9.42
N GLU A 4 -19.90 21.69 9.17
CA GLU A 4 -18.96 21.44 8.09
C GLU A 4 -18.24 20.12 8.39
N LEU A 5 -18.79 19.07 7.78
CA LEU A 5 -18.18 17.77 7.66
C LEU A 5 -16.76 18.01 7.14
N ARG A 6 -15.75 17.96 8.02
CA ARG A 6 -14.34 18.04 7.64
C ARG A 6 -14.11 16.96 6.58
N ARG A 7 -14.23 17.33 5.31
CA ARG A 7 -13.75 16.54 4.18
C ARG A 7 -12.27 16.38 4.47
N SER A 8 -11.89 15.23 5.03
CA SER A 8 -10.52 14.84 5.24
C SER A 8 -9.79 15.05 3.91
N MET A 9 -8.88 16.01 3.88
CA MET A 9 -8.12 16.33 2.68
C MET A 9 -7.41 15.05 2.19
N PRO A 10 -7.44 14.75 0.89
CA PRO A 10 -6.71 13.62 0.34
C PRO A 10 -5.23 13.76 0.73
N THR A 11 -4.66 12.70 1.29
CA THR A 11 -3.27 12.77 1.74
C THR A 11 -2.35 12.68 0.53
N PRO A 12 -1.44 13.65 0.29
CA PRO A 12 -0.54 13.58 -0.85
C PRO A 12 0.42 12.40 -0.70
N VAL A 13 0.77 11.78 -1.83
CA VAL A 13 1.70 10.63 -1.86
C VAL A 13 3.04 10.99 -1.22
N SER A 14 3.54 12.21 -1.44
CA SER A 14 4.78 12.71 -0.84
C SER A 14 4.78 12.67 0.68
N ALA A 15 3.69 13.04 1.34
CA ALA A 15 3.55 12.96 2.79
C ALA A 15 3.55 11.52 3.30
N ALA A 16 2.96 10.60 2.55
CA ALA A 16 3.01 9.17 2.87
C ALA A 16 4.42 8.58 2.69
N ARG A 17 5.14 8.96 1.62
CA ARG A 17 6.52 8.51 1.36
C ARG A 17 7.48 8.95 2.46
N GLN A 18 7.34 10.17 2.99
CA GLN A 18 8.15 10.68 4.11
C GLN A 18 8.01 9.84 5.40
N CYS A 19 6.94 9.06 5.53
CA CYS A 19 6.73 8.17 6.66
C CYS A 19 7.30 6.75 6.46
N LEU A 20 7.96 6.46 5.33
CA LEU A 20 8.38 5.12 4.95
C LEU A 20 9.90 5.04 4.75
N ALA A 21 10.47 3.87 5.05
CA ALA A 21 11.85 3.54 4.67
C ALA A 21 11.93 3.25 3.15
N GLY A 22 13.13 3.30 2.57
CA GLY A 22 13.35 3.24 1.11
C GLY A 22 12.57 2.13 0.39
N GLU A 23 12.72 0.88 0.85
CA GLU A 23 12.01 -0.28 0.27
C GLU A 23 10.48 -0.15 0.35
N ALA A 24 9.96 0.35 1.48
CA ALA A 24 8.52 0.55 1.66
C ALA A 24 7.99 1.73 0.83
N ALA A 25 8.81 2.76 0.59
CA ALA A 25 8.48 3.87 -0.29
C ALA A 25 8.42 3.40 -1.76
N ALA A 26 9.34 2.54 -2.20
CA ALA A 26 9.29 1.94 -3.54
C ALA A 26 8.02 1.09 -3.75
N ALA A 27 7.61 0.32 -2.72
CA ALA A 27 6.34 -0.40 -2.76
C ALA A 27 5.12 0.53 -2.83
N LEU A 28 5.17 1.70 -2.18
CA LEU A 28 4.13 2.72 -2.29
C LEU A 28 4.08 3.34 -3.70
N ASP A 29 5.23 3.59 -4.33
CA ASP A 29 5.28 4.12 -5.70
C ASP A 29 4.66 3.15 -6.70
N GLU A 30 4.97 1.86 -6.58
CA GLU A 30 4.34 0.83 -7.41
C GLU A 30 2.83 0.76 -7.14
N ALA A 31 2.41 0.88 -5.88
CA ALA A 31 0.98 0.93 -5.53
C ALA A 31 0.25 2.12 -6.18
N VAL A 32 0.88 3.29 -6.21
CA VAL A 32 0.37 4.49 -6.89
C VAL A 32 0.30 4.26 -8.40
N ALA A 33 1.32 3.63 -8.99
CA ALA A 33 1.32 3.27 -10.40
C ALA A 33 0.19 2.30 -10.74
N ILE A 34 -0.09 1.31 -9.89
CA ILE A 34 -1.22 0.38 -10.04
C ILE A 34 -2.54 1.15 -9.97
N ALA A 35 -2.73 2.03 -8.99
CA ALA A 35 -3.96 2.83 -8.85
C ALA A 35 -4.20 3.72 -10.07
N ARG A 36 -3.13 4.35 -10.58
CA ARG A 36 -3.17 5.20 -11.79
C ARG A 36 -3.52 4.38 -13.04
N ARG A 37 -2.90 3.22 -13.24
CA ARG A 37 -3.18 2.33 -14.38
C ARG A 37 -4.63 1.83 -14.40
N ARG A 38 -5.24 1.65 -13.22
CA ARG A 38 -6.65 1.23 -13.08
C ARG A 38 -7.65 2.40 -13.07
N GLY A 39 -7.19 3.65 -13.13
CA GLY A 39 -8.07 4.82 -13.06
C GLY A 39 -8.79 4.97 -11.71
N HIS A 40 -8.18 4.48 -10.63
CA HIS A 40 -8.74 4.60 -9.29
C HIS A 40 -8.47 5.99 -8.69
N ALA A 41 -9.48 6.56 -8.05
CA ALA A 41 -9.40 7.91 -7.48
C ALA A 41 -8.41 8.03 -6.30
N GLN A 42 -8.08 6.92 -5.65
CA GLN A 42 -7.21 6.89 -4.47
C GLN A 42 -6.32 5.67 -4.43
N THR A 43 -5.13 5.84 -3.86
CA THR A 43 -4.22 4.75 -3.48
C THR A 43 -4.66 4.17 -2.13
N THR A 44 -5.00 2.88 -2.13
CA THR A 44 -5.53 2.16 -0.95
C THR A 44 -4.57 1.08 -0.46
N SER A 45 -4.80 0.54 0.74
CA SER A 45 -4.00 -0.57 1.29
C SER A 45 -3.98 -1.80 0.37
N LEU A 46 -5.04 -2.03 -0.40
CA LEU A 46 -5.10 -3.13 -1.36
C LEU A 46 -4.04 -3.00 -2.47
N HIS A 47 -3.81 -1.77 -2.96
CA HIS A 47 -2.76 -1.49 -3.94
C HIS A 47 -1.37 -1.77 -3.37
N VAL A 48 -1.14 -1.39 -2.11
CA VAL A 48 0.14 -1.61 -1.41
C VAL A 48 0.41 -3.11 -1.23
N VAL A 49 -0.58 -3.89 -0.79
CA VAL A 49 -0.40 -5.35 -0.65
C VAL A 49 -0.17 -6.01 -2.02
N SER A 50 -0.88 -5.58 -3.06
CA SER A 50 -0.65 -6.07 -4.43
C SER A 50 0.76 -5.74 -4.93
N ALA A 51 1.24 -4.52 -4.69
CA ALA A 51 2.60 -4.11 -5.03
C ALA A 51 3.64 -4.96 -4.29
N LEU A 52 3.49 -5.10 -2.97
CA LEU A 52 4.38 -5.91 -2.12
C LEU A 52 4.47 -7.37 -2.57
N LEU A 53 3.39 -7.96 -3.07
CA LEU A 53 3.42 -9.33 -3.61
C LEU A 53 4.06 -9.45 -4.98
N SER A 54 4.01 -8.37 -5.78
CA SER A 54 4.55 -8.32 -7.15
C SER A 54 6.05 -8.00 -7.18
N LEU A 55 6.58 -7.38 -6.12
CA LEU A 55 8.01 -7.12 -5.95
C LEU A 55 8.82 -8.44 -5.93
N PRO A 56 10.04 -8.45 -6.53
CA PRO A 56 10.90 -9.62 -6.57
C PRO A 56 11.18 -10.18 -5.16
N SER A 57 11.42 -11.49 -5.09
CA SER A 57 11.41 -12.27 -3.84
C SER A 57 12.32 -11.72 -2.73
N SER A 58 13.38 -10.99 -3.06
CA SER A 58 14.31 -10.42 -2.06
C SER A 58 13.65 -9.34 -1.19
N SER A 59 12.83 -8.45 -1.77
CA SER A 59 12.14 -7.36 -1.05
C SER A 59 10.74 -7.75 -0.57
N SER A 60 10.13 -8.79 -1.14
CA SER A 60 8.84 -9.36 -0.69
C SER A 60 8.98 -10.56 0.26
N SER A 61 10.21 -10.97 0.59
CA SER A 61 10.54 -12.13 1.44
C SER A 61 9.79 -12.10 2.77
N LEU A 62 9.81 -10.98 3.50
CA LEU A 62 9.17 -10.87 4.82
C LEU A 62 7.65 -11.07 4.78
N LEU A 63 6.97 -10.52 3.77
CA LEU A 63 5.53 -10.66 3.62
C LEU A 63 5.17 -12.08 3.16
N ARG A 64 5.95 -12.66 2.25
CA ARG A 64 5.80 -14.06 1.83
C ARG A 64 6.04 -15.02 3.01
N ASP A 65 7.05 -14.78 3.82
CA ASP A 65 7.35 -15.58 5.00
C ASP A 65 6.28 -15.45 6.09
N ALA A 66 5.75 -14.24 6.29
CA ALA A 66 4.62 -14.04 7.20
C ALA A 66 3.37 -14.79 6.72
N LEU A 67 3.06 -14.73 5.42
CA LEU A 67 1.92 -15.43 4.82
C LEU A 67 2.09 -16.96 4.84
N SER A 68 3.32 -17.46 4.66
CA SER A 68 3.61 -18.89 4.72
C SER A 68 3.44 -19.44 6.14
N ARG A 69 3.81 -18.66 7.17
CA ARG A 69 3.56 -18.98 8.59
C ARG A 69 2.09 -18.87 8.99
N ALA A 70 1.37 -17.89 8.46
CA ALA A 70 -0.06 -17.68 8.75
C ALA A 70 -1.00 -18.68 8.03
N ARG A 71 -0.44 -19.54 7.18
CA ARG A 71 -1.17 -20.47 6.32
C ARG A 71 -1.91 -21.54 7.12
N THR A 72 -3.15 -21.81 6.71
CA THR A 72 -3.89 -23.02 7.09
C THR A 72 -3.38 -24.23 6.29
N ALA A 73 -3.13 -25.36 6.95
CA ALA A 73 -2.35 -26.51 6.45
C ALA A 73 -2.78 -27.14 5.09
N GLY A 74 -3.89 -26.72 4.47
CA GLY A 74 -4.48 -27.37 3.30
C GLY A 74 -3.95 -26.99 1.91
N TYR A 75 -3.14 -25.93 1.74
CA TYR A 75 -2.73 -25.44 0.41
C TYR A 75 -1.23 -25.34 0.26
N SER A 76 -0.66 -25.62 -0.92
CA SER A 76 0.76 -25.34 -1.17
C SER A 76 1.04 -23.83 -1.15
N PRO A 77 2.23 -23.36 -0.70
CA PRO A 77 2.53 -21.92 -0.64
C PRO A 77 2.38 -21.24 -1.99
N ARG A 78 2.82 -21.90 -3.08
CA ARG A 78 2.69 -21.37 -4.45
C ARG A 78 1.23 -21.13 -4.85
N LEU A 79 0.35 -22.08 -4.53
CA LEU A 79 -1.08 -21.97 -4.85
C LEU A 79 -1.77 -20.88 -4.02
N GLN A 80 -1.41 -20.75 -2.74
CA GLN A 80 -1.93 -19.70 -1.86
C GLN A 80 -1.57 -18.29 -2.36
N PHE A 81 -0.30 -18.06 -2.75
CA PHE A 81 0.09 -16.76 -3.30
C PHE A 81 -0.63 -16.45 -4.61
N LYS A 82 -0.80 -17.44 -5.49
CA LYS A 82 -1.54 -17.26 -6.74
C LYS A 82 -3.01 -16.94 -6.48
N ALA A 83 -3.63 -17.62 -5.53
CA ALA A 83 -5.00 -17.33 -5.11
C ALA A 83 -5.13 -15.92 -4.52
N LEU A 84 -4.19 -15.48 -3.68
CA LEU A 84 -4.17 -14.13 -3.12
C LEU A 84 -4.03 -13.07 -4.22
N GLU A 85 -3.12 -13.26 -5.17
CA GLU A 85 -2.94 -12.37 -6.33
C GLU A 85 -4.23 -12.21 -7.15
N LEU A 86 -4.94 -13.31 -7.39
CA LEU A 86 -6.24 -13.31 -8.07
C LEU A 86 -7.32 -12.60 -7.23
N CYS A 87 -7.42 -12.93 -5.94
CA CYS A 87 -8.37 -12.29 -5.03
C CYS A 87 -8.17 -10.77 -4.96
N PHE A 88 -6.92 -10.32 -4.91
CA PHE A 88 -6.60 -8.89 -4.90
C PHE A 88 -6.91 -8.24 -6.24
N SER A 89 -6.65 -8.90 -7.37
CA SER A 89 -7.03 -8.39 -8.69
C SER A 89 -8.54 -8.18 -8.78
N VAL A 90 -9.34 -9.19 -8.40
CA VAL A 90 -10.82 -9.09 -8.38
C VAL A 90 -11.30 -8.02 -7.41
N ALA A 91 -10.68 -7.90 -6.24
CA ALA A 91 -11.03 -6.87 -5.27
C ALA A 91 -10.68 -5.45 -5.77
N LEU A 92 -9.60 -5.31 -6.53
CA LEU A 92 -9.20 -4.05 -7.16
C LEU A 92 -10.20 -3.65 -8.25
N ASP A 93 -10.66 -4.60 -9.07
CA ASP A 93 -11.63 -4.34 -10.14
C ASP A 93 -13.01 -3.91 -9.61
N ARG A 94 -13.31 -4.21 -8.34
CA ARG A 94 -14.54 -3.78 -7.65
C ARG A 94 -14.45 -2.39 -7.01
N LEU A 95 -13.27 -1.75 -7.00
CA LEU A 95 -13.14 -0.43 -6.40
C LEU A 95 -13.84 0.63 -7.26
N PRO A 96 -14.38 1.71 -6.65
CA PRO A 96 -14.94 2.82 -7.40
C PRO A 96 -13.89 3.44 -8.33
N SER A 97 -14.13 3.38 -9.64
CA SER A 97 -13.30 4.08 -10.62
C SER A 97 -13.61 5.57 -10.62
N ALA A 98 -12.60 6.41 -10.79
CA ALA A 98 -12.72 7.88 -10.76
C ALA A 98 -13.75 8.41 -11.77
N ALA A 99 -14.02 7.67 -12.85
CA ALA A 99 -14.99 8.02 -13.88
C ALA A 99 -16.48 7.90 -13.45
N SER A 100 -16.76 7.28 -12.30
CA SER A 100 -18.14 6.97 -11.85
C SER A 100 -18.68 7.89 -10.75
N SER A 101 -17.98 8.97 -10.40
CA SER A 101 -18.45 9.99 -9.45
C SER A 101 -19.08 11.17 -10.19
N PRO A 102 -20.43 11.36 -10.19
CA PRO A 102 -21.09 12.48 -10.86
C PRO A 102 -20.99 13.82 -10.09
N CYS A 103 -20.19 13.90 -9.02
CA CYS A 103 -20.16 15.10 -8.19
C CYS A 103 -18.84 15.25 -7.43
N SER A 104 -17.81 15.74 -8.12
CA SER A 104 -16.70 16.46 -7.48
C SER A 104 -16.58 17.83 -8.14
N ASN A 105 -17.47 18.71 -7.72
CA ASN A 105 -17.37 20.17 -7.69
C ASN A 105 -16.24 20.75 -8.56
N ASN A 106 -16.58 21.06 -9.81
CA ASN A 106 -15.81 21.93 -10.69
C ASN A 106 -15.69 23.31 -10.03
N ASN A 107 -14.59 23.58 -9.33
CA ASN A 107 -14.16 24.93 -8.92
C ASN A 107 -12.63 25.01 -8.72
N ALA A 108 -11.85 24.21 -9.46
CA ALA A 108 -10.43 24.46 -9.62
C ALA A 108 -10.19 24.75 -11.11
N ALA A 109 -9.73 25.96 -11.38
CA ALA A 109 -9.50 26.50 -12.70
C ALA A 109 -8.73 25.52 -13.60
N ALA A 110 -9.20 25.41 -14.83
CA ALA A 110 -8.59 24.66 -15.91
C ALA A 110 -7.11 25.05 -16.06
N THR A 111 -6.24 24.17 -15.61
CA THR A 111 -4.82 24.13 -16.01
C THR A 111 -4.58 22.70 -16.49
N PRO A 112 -4.05 22.45 -17.70
CA PRO A 112 -3.74 21.11 -18.16
C PRO A 112 -2.49 20.61 -17.42
N GLN A 113 -2.63 20.29 -16.14
CA GLN A 113 -1.56 19.71 -15.34
C GLN A 113 -1.55 18.19 -15.54
N ALA A 114 -0.35 17.67 -15.78
CA ALA A 114 0.02 16.27 -15.87
C ALA A 114 -0.83 15.35 -14.97
N PRO A 115 -1.09 14.08 -15.37
CA PRO A 115 -1.96 13.18 -14.63
C PRO A 115 -1.55 13.11 -13.15
N ALA A 116 -2.31 13.82 -12.31
CA ALA A 116 -2.00 13.95 -10.90
C ALA A 116 -2.06 12.56 -10.27
N GLU A 117 -1.03 12.20 -9.51
CA GLU A 117 -0.96 10.88 -8.88
C GLU A 117 -2.13 10.68 -7.91
N PRO A 118 -2.76 9.49 -7.89
CA PRO A 118 -3.90 9.24 -7.02
C PRO A 118 -3.49 9.38 -5.54
N PRO A 119 -4.11 10.29 -4.79
CA PRO A 119 -3.75 10.55 -3.40
C PRO A 119 -3.97 9.32 -2.52
N VAL A 120 -3.28 9.28 -1.38
CA VAL A 120 -3.37 8.19 -0.42
C VAL A 120 -4.68 8.28 0.37
N SER A 121 -5.39 7.16 0.46
CA SER A 121 -6.60 7.04 1.29
C SER A 121 -6.30 7.20 2.78
N ASN A 122 -7.24 7.75 3.54
CA ASN A 122 -7.08 7.95 4.98
C ASN A 122 -6.76 6.66 5.73
N SER A 123 -7.42 5.56 5.35
CA SER A 123 -7.21 4.24 5.95
C SER A 123 -5.77 3.76 5.77
N LEU A 124 -5.19 3.97 4.59
CA LEU A 124 -3.80 3.63 4.31
C LEU A 124 -2.84 4.54 5.09
N MET A 125 -3.05 5.85 5.08
CA MET A 125 -2.22 6.76 5.87
C MET A 125 -2.29 6.46 7.37
N ALA A 126 -3.47 6.10 7.90
CA ALA A 126 -3.62 5.65 9.28
C ALA A 126 -2.83 4.36 9.56
N ALA A 127 -2.81 3.40 8.61
CA ALA A 127 -2.00 2.19 8.73
C ALA A 127 -0.49 2.50 8.74
N ILE A 128 -0.02 3.41 7.88
CA ILE A 128 1.38 3.87 7.85
C ILE A 128 1.77 4.49 9.19
N LYS A 129 0.94 5.41 9.72
CA LYS A 129 1.20 6.06 11.02
C LYS A 129 1.24 5.05 12.17
N ARG A 130 0.33 4.06 12.18
CA ARG A 130 0.35 2.97 13.18
C ARG A 130 1.62 2.12 13.07
N SER A 131 2.04 1.79 11.84
CA SER A 131 3.30 1.08 11.60
C SER A 131 4.51 1.84 12.16
N GLN A 132 4.59 3.15 11.91
CA GLN A 132 5.64 4.00 12.49
C GLN A 132 5.61 4.00 14.03
N ALA A 133 4.44 4.14 14.63
CA ALA A 133 4.30 4.11 16.08
C ALA A 133 4.76 2.75 16.66
N ASN A 134 4.50 1.64 15.95
CA ASN A 134 4.96 0.32 16.32
C ASN A 134 6.49 0.20 16.25
N GLN A 135 7.12 0.72 15.18
CA GLN A 135 8.59 0.74 15.05
C GLN A 135 9.26 1.54 16.19
N ARG A 136 8.67 2.67 16.59
CA ARG A 136 9.18 3.48 17.72
C ARG A 136 9.09 2.78 19.07
N ARG A 137 8.11 1.89 19.26
CA ARG A 137 7.91 1.15 20.52
C ARG A 137 8.80 -0.09 20.62
N ASN A 138 9.26 -0.62 19.49
CA ASN A 138 9.99 -1.90 19.43
C ASN A 138 11.28 -1.80 18.59
N PRO A 139 12.21 -0.87 18.91
CA PRO A 139 13.43 -0.68 18.11
C PRO A 139 14.32 -1.94 18.10
N ASP A 140 14.42 -2.66 19.21
CA ASP A 140 15.26 -3.86 19.33
C ASP A 140 14.80 -5.01 18.43
N THR A 141 13.49 -5.11 18.17
CA THR A 141 12.94 -6.13 17.26
C THR A 141 13.46 -5.92 15.83
N PHE A 142 13.59 -4.68 15.39
CA PHE A 142 14.14 -4.36 14.07
C PHE A 142 15.61 -4.78 13.97
N HIS A 143 16.42 -4.43 14.96
CA HIS A 143 17.84 -4.83 15.01
C HIS A 143 18.03 -6.34 15.05
N LEU A 144 17.18 -7.06 15.80
CA LEU A 144 17.24 -8.52 15.89
C LEU A 144 16.94 -9.19 14.53
N TYR A 145 15.92 -8.70 13.81
CA TYR A 145 15.60 -9.20 12.46
C TYR A 145 16.71 -8.87 11.45
N GLN A 146 17.28 -7.67 11.50
CA GLN A 146 18.37 -7.27 10.62
C GLN A 146 19.63 -8.12 10.86
N HIS A 147 19.95 -8.42 12.12
CA HIS A 147 21.03 -9.32 12.49
C HIS A 147 20.79 -10.76 12.00
N TYR A 148 19.55 -11.25 12.11
CA TYR A 148 19.17 -12.57 11.60
C TYR A 148 19.31 -12.69 10.08
N GLN A 149 18.99 -11.63 9.33
CA GLN A 149 19.16 -11.60 7.88
C GLN A 149 20.64 -11.60 7.46
N GLN A 150 21.52 -10.90 8.18
CA GLN A 150 22.97 -10.92 7.90
C GLN A 150 23.62 -12.29 8.12
N GLN A 151 23.14 -13.08 9.09
CA GLN A 151 23.66 -14.43 9.33
C GLN A 151 23.26 -15.42 8.23
N GLN A 152 22.07 -15.29 7.62
CA GLN A 152 21.65 -16.19 6.53
C GLN A 152 22.38 -15.94 5.21
N GLN A 153 23.02 -14.79 5.01
CA GLN A 153 23.80 -14.48 3.80
C GLN A 153 25.25 -15.00 3.87
N GLN A 154 25.70 -15.48 5.03
CA GLN A 154 27.05 -16.01 5.25
C GLN A 154 27.11 -17.55 5.26
N GLN A 155 25.99 -18.24 5.02
CA GLN A 155 25.89 -19.69 4.82
C GLN A 155 25.42 -19.98 3.39
#